data_AF-A0A4T0URY9-F1
#
_entry.id   AF-A0A4T0URY9-F1
#
_cell.length_a   1.000
_cell.length_b   1.000
_cell.length_c   1.000
_cell.angle_alpha   90.00
_cell.angle_beta   90.00
_cell.angle_gamma   90.00
#
_symmetry.space_group_name_H-M   'P 1'
#
loop_
_entity.id
_entity.type
_entity.pdbx_description
1 polymer ?
#
loop_
_entity_poly.entity_id
_entity_poly.type
_entity_poly.pdbx_seq_one_letter_code
_entity_poly.pdbx_strand_id
1 'polypeptide(L)'
;MSEDATGEQPAGKWDEVAQGLGELRRRQGDPSYAEIARLVSEQRLADGASPAASRVARSTVFDCFKTGRTRINLPLVREIARALGADTEVVDGWVLESLQRSSGRTLPPTEPAAAPHAEAAGAREAVEREPGSVATEEHGAVPIAAPAASTAPLAPAEPAALLDEKPPFVPVWQILVAMVLCLLIDLMGRYLTTVSHLPLHLDMVGTATAAMLLGPWRGAAVGAAMNVAGVLSIEDSLDWVSLAFAGVNVLGGLVWGFGIHRWGWGRTLPRLLGLSLVVAVLCSAQAVPILLIFFHSGMQPGTDFVIEAVYERVPRLDVALAIANLIVSVADKMISTFVGLSLAALAPRAMRWRLERQVPLVRS
;
A
#
# COMPACT_ATOMS: atom_id res chain seq x y z
N MET A 1 -26.20 -41.17 14.54
CA MET A 1 -25.40 -39.95 14.79
C MET A 1 -24.81 -39.53 13.46
N SER A 2 -25.56 -38.70 12.74
CA SER A 2 -25.12 -38.04 11.52
C SER A 2 -25.46 -36.56 11.73
N GLU A 3 -24.47 -35.78 12.17
CA GLU A 3 -24.57 -34.33 12.23
C GLU A 3 -24.15 -33.78 10.87
N ASP A 4 -25.15 -33.33 10.12
CA ASP A 4 -25.03 -32.57 8.90
C ASP A 4 -24.77 -31.11 9.30
N ALA A 5 -23.50 -30.69 9.27
CA ALA A 5 -23.09 -29.33 9.61
C ALA A 5 -23.07 -28.48 8.34
N THR A 6 -24.25 -28.05 7.88
CA THR A 6 -24.38 -26.90 6.97
C THR A 6 -24.01 -25.64 7.74
N GLY A 7 -22.75 -25.22 7.62
CA GLY A 7 -22.27 -23.94 8.12
C GLY A 7 -22.92 -22.80 7.36
N GLU A 8 -24.13 -22.42 7.76
CA GLU A 8 -24.87 -21.28 7.22
C GLU A 8 -24.17 -19.99 7.66
N GLN A 9 -23.36 -19.42 6.76
CA GLN A 9 -22.73 -18.12 6.98
C GLN A 9 -23.84 -17.08 7.22
N PRO A 10 -23.68 -16.16 8.19
CA PRO A 10 -24.72 -15.18 8.48
C PRO A 10 -24.98 -14.33 7.24
N ALA A 11 -26.18 -14.44 6.67
CA ALA A 11 -26.61 -13.68 5.51
C ALA A 11 -26.37 -12.18 5.74
N GLY A 12 -25.55 -11.59 4.90
CA GLY A 12 -25.28 -10.16 4.86
C GLY A 12 -26.53 -9.39 4.45
N LYS A 13 -26.65 -8.15 4.95
CA LYS A 13 -27.80 -7.28 4.72
C LYS A 13 -28.14 -7.10 3.23
N TRP A 14 -27.16 -7.21 2.34
CA TRP A 14 -27.30 -6.94 0.90
C TRP A 14 -27.08 -8.17 0.01
N ASP A 15 -27.16 -9.37 0.58
CA ASP A 15 -26.86 -10.61 -0.15
C ASP A 15 -27.84 -10.87 -1.30
N GLU A 16 -29.12 -10.52 -1.13
CA GLU A 16 -30.13 -10.65 -2.20
C GLU A 16 -29.81 -9.75 -3.39
N VAL A 17 -29.28 -8.55 -3.15
CA VAL A 17 -28.85 -7.64 -4.23
C VAL A 17 -27.65 -8.21 -4.98
N ALA A 18 -26.65 -8.75 -4.26
CA ALA A 18 -25.48 -9.38 -4.87
C ALA A 18 -25.85 -10.64 -5.67
N GLN A 19 -26.76 -11.47 -5.13
CA GLN A 19 -27.26 -12.67 -5.79
C GLN A 19 -28.10 -12.34 -7.03
N GLY A 20 -28.97 -11.33 -6.94
CA GLY A 20 -29.77 -10.83 -8.07
C GLY A 20 -28.91 -10.31 -9.22
N LEU A 21 -27.85 -9.55 -8.91
CA LEU A 21 -26.86 -9.14 -9.91
C LEU A 21 -26.13 -10.35 -10.53
N GLY A 22 -25.75 -11.34 -9.73
CA GLY A 22 -25.10 -12.56 -10.22
C GLY A 22 -25.98 -13.37 -11.17
N GLU A 23 -27.28 -13.42 -10.92
CA GLU A 23 -28.26 -14.04 -11.83
C GLU A 23 -28.42 -13.25 -13.14
N LEU A 24 -28.50 -11.91 -13.08
CA LEU A 24 -28.52 -11.09 -14.29
C LEU A 24 -27.26 -11.27 -15.15
N ARG A 25 -26.09 -11.34 -14.51
CA ARG A 25 -24.81 -11.57 -15.19
C ARG A 25 -24.80 -12.91 -15.92
N ARG A 26 -25.28 -13.98 -15.26
CA ARG A 26 -25.40 -15.31 -15.89
C ARG A 26 -26.35 -15.32 -17.09
N ARG A 27 -27.48 -14.62 -17.00
CA ARG A 27 -28.45 -14.51 -18.11
C ARG A 27 -27.87 -13.81 -19.34
N GLN A 28 -26.90 -12.92 -19.16
CA GLN A 28 -26.18 -12.24 -20.24
C GLN A 28 -24.93 -12.98 -20.73
N GLY A 29 -24.75 -14.24 -20.34
CA GLY A 29 -23.61 -15.06 -20.77
C GLY A 29 -22.32 -14.78 -20.00
N ASP A 30 -22.42 -14.36 -18.75
CA ASP A 30 -21.31 -14.11 -17.83
C ASP A 30 -20.23 -13.12 -18.32
N PRO A 31 -20.62 -11.91 -18.77
CA PRO A 31 -19.66 -10.89 -19.15
C PRO A 31 -18.66 -10.60 -18.02
N SER A 32 -17.41 -10.29 -18.36
CA SER A 32 -16.39 -9.98 -17.36
C SER A 32 -16.74 -8.68 -16.59
N TYR A 33 -16.25 -8.53 -15.36
CA TYR A 33 -16.47 -7.29 -14.60
C TYR A 33 -15.86 -6.04 -15.27
N ALA A 34 -14.80 -6.23 -16.08
CA ALA A 34 -14.21 -5.16 -16.87
C ALA A 34 -15.15 -4.74 -18.01
N GLU A 35 -15.84 -5.70 -18.62
CA GLU A 35 -16.83 -5.45 -19.67
C GLU A 35 -18.05 -4.72 -19.10
N ILE A 36 -18.54 -5.15 -17.93
CA ILE A 36 -19.63 -4.45 -17.24
C ILE A 36 -19.23 -3.01 -16.89
N ALA A 37 -18.00 -2.79 -16.40
CA ALA A 37 -17.49 -1.45 -16.12
C ALA A 37 -17.43 -0.55 -17.38
N ARG A 38 -17.05 -1.14 -18.52
CA ARG A 38 -17.06 -0.45 -19.83
C ARG A 38 -18.48 -0.06 -20.23
N LEU A 39 -19.44 -0.99 -20.16
CA LEU A 39 -20.84 -0.75 -20.52
C LEU A 39 -21.47 0.35 -19.66
N VAL A 40 -21.27 0.32 -18.34
CA VAL A 40 -21.75 1.38 -17.44
C VAL A 40 -21.11 2.73 -17.80
N SER A 41 -19.82 2.72 -18.14
CA SER A 41 -19.13 3.96 -18.50
C SER A 41 -19.62 4.57 -19.82
N GLU A 42 -19.92 3.72 -20.80
CA GLU A 42 -20.52 4.14 -22.08
C GLU A 42 -21.93 4.67 -21.90
N GLN A 43 -22.72 4.05 -21.01
CA GLN A 43 -24.06 4.53 -20.72
C GLN A 43 -24.03 5.91 -20.07
N ARG A 44 -23.14 6.15 -19.10
CA ARG A 44 -22.98 7.48 -18.48
C ARG A 44 -22.53 8.55 -19.47
N LEU A 45 -21.69 8.20 -20.44
CA LEU A 45 -21.33 9.09 -21.55
C LEU A 45 -22.54 9.43 -22.42
N ALA A 46 -23.35 8.44 -22.76
CA ALA A 46 -24.59 8.63 -23.51
C ALA A 46 -25.59 9.51 -22.73
N ASP A 47 -25.62 9.39 -21.40
CA ASP A 47 -26.42 10.18 -20.47
C ASP A 47 -25.86 11.61 -20.27
N GLY A 48 -24.80 12.01 -21.00
CA GLY A 48 -24.24 13.37 -21.01
C GLY A 48 -23.23 13.66 -19.91
N ALA A 49 -22.78 12.65 -19.16
CA ALA A 49 -21.70 12.83 -18.19
C ALA A 49 -20.39 13.19 -18.90
N SER A 50 -19.56 13.99 -18.24
CA SER A 50 -18.22 14.26 -18.74
C SER A 50 -17.42 12.95 -18.86
N PRO A 51 -16.44 12.86 -19.79
CA PRO A 51 -15.62 11.66 -19.92
C PRO A 51 -14.88 11.22 -18.66
N ALA A 52 -14.73 12.11 -17.66
CA ALA A 52 -14.19 11.76 -16.36
C ALA A 52 -15.27 11.21 -15.41
N ALA A 53 -16.43 11.85 -15.34
CA ALA A 53 -17.54 11.44 -14.47
C ALA A 53 -18.24 10.15 -14.94
N SER A 54 -18.12 9.84 -16.22
CA SER A 54 -18.69 8.62 -16.79
C SER A 54 -17.94 7.36 -16.38
N ARG A 55 -16.71 7.44 -15.87
CA ARG A 55 -15.86 6.25 -15.70
C ARG A 55 -16.16 5.48 -14.41
N VAL A 56 -16.16 4.14 -14.54
CA VAL A 56 -16.33 3.21 -13.42
C VAL A 56 -15.19 2.20 -13.41
N ALA A 57 -14.60 1.95 -12.22
CA ALA A 57 -13.54 0.96 -12.06
C ALA A 57 -14.08 -0.48 -11.95
N ARG A 58 -13.34 -1.45 -12.50
CA ARG A 58 -13.65 -2.89 -12.40
C ARG A 58 -13.86 -3.33 -10.95
N SER A 59 -13.00 -2.89 -10.03
CA SER A 59 -13.07 -3.27 -8.61
C SER A 59 -14.37 -2.79 -7.97
N THR A 60 -14.83 -1.58 -8.31
CA THR A 60 -16.11 -1.04 -7.82
C THR A 60 -17.30 -1.85 -8.33
N VAL A 61 -17.24 -2.30 -9.60
CA VAL A 61 -18.25 -3.23 -10.15
C VAL A 61 -18.19 -4.56 -9.41
N PHE A 62 -17.01 -5.17 -9.27
CA PHE A 62 -16.82 -6.45 -8.58
C PHE A 62 -17.33 -6.41 -7.14
N ASP A 63 -17.13 -5.30 -6.43
CA ASP A 63 -17.58 -5.14 -5.05
C ASP A 63 -19.11 -5.17 -4.91
N CYS A 64 -19.87 -4.81 -5.95
CA CYS A 64 -21.32 -4.94 -5.97
C CYS A 64 -21.80 -6.40 -6.03
N PHE A 65 -20.95 -7.35 -6.45
CA PHE A 65 -21.30 -8.78 -6.54
C PHE A 65 -20.91 -9.59 -5.30
N LYS A 66 -20.27 -8.98 -4.29
CA LYS A 66 -19.86 -9.68 -3.06
C LYS A 66 -21.00 -9.78 -2.05
N THR A 67 -21.22 -10.98 -1.53
CA THR A 67 -22.10 -11.25 -0.38
C THR A 67 -21.39 -10.93 0.96
N GLY A 68 -22.12 -10.97 2.07
CA GLY A 68 -21.65 -10.67 3.42
C GLY A 68 -21.45 -9.18 3.70
N ARG A 69 -21.89 -8.28 2.81
CA ARG A 69 -21.68 -6.83 2.92
C ARG A 69 -22.74 -6.16 3.78
N THR A 70 -22.32 -5.24 4.64
CA THR A 70 -23.21 -4.37 5.44
C THR A 70 -23.56 -3.05 4.72
N ARG A 71 -22.77 -2.66 3.72
CA ARG A 71 -22.95 -1.46 2.88
C ARG A 71 -22.74 -1.81 1.41
N ILE A 72 -23.52 -1.19 0.52
CA ILE A 72 -23.44 -1.38 -0.93
C ILE A 72 -23.73 -0.05 -1.65
N ASN A 73 -23.11 0.18 -2.81
CA ASN A 73 -23.34 1.36 -3.64
C ASN A 73 -24.60 1.16 -4.52
N LEU A 74 -25.77 1.49 -3.98
CA LEU A 74 -27.05 1.31 -4.68
C LEU A 74 -27.17 2.08 -6.01
N PRO A 75 -26.68 3.33 -6.14
CA PRO A 75 -26.62 4.01 -7.44
C PRO A 75 -25.88 3.17 -8.50
N LEU A 76 -24.71 2.66 -8.17
CA LEU A 76 -23.93 1.84 -9.09
C LEU A 76 -24.60 0.48 -9.38
N VAL A 77 -25.25 -0.15 -8.40
CA VAL A 77 -26.01 -1.39 -8.63
C VAL A 77 -27.11 -1.19 -9.68
N ARG A 78 -27.84 -0.08 -9.61
CA ARG A 78 -28.89 0.25 -10.60
C ARG A 78 -28.32 0.49 -11.99
N GLU A 79 -27.16 1.12 -12.07
CA GLU A 79 -26.46 1.33 -13.35
C GLU A 79 -25.93 0.01 -13.94
N ILE A 80 -25.39 -0.89 -13.11
CA ILE A 80 -24.97 -2.24 -13.54
C ILE A 80 -26.18 -3.03 -14.06
N ALA A 81 -27.31 -2.99 -13.35
CA ALA A 81 -28.53 -3.67 -13.79
C ALA A 81 -29.00 -3.14 -15.16
N ARG A 82 -28.98 -1.82 -15.36
CA ARG A 82 -29.32 -1.20 -16.65
C ARG A 82 -28.34 -1.61 -17.76
N ALA A 83 -27.04 -1.61 -17.47
CA ALA A 83 -26.00 -2.06 -18.41
C ALA A 83 -26.14 -3.55 -18.80
N LEU A 84 -26.71 -4.37 -17.90
CA LEU A 84 -27.04 -5.78 -18.15
C LEU A 84 -28.45 -5.98 -18.75
N GLY A 85 -29.12 -4.90 -19.17
CA GLY A 85 -30.41 -4.94 -19.85
C GLY A 85 -31.62 -5.17 -18.95
N ALA A 86 -31.49 -4.95 -17.64
CA ALA A 86 -32.61 -5.01 -16.69
C ALA A 86 -33.11 -3.61 -16.32
N ASP A 87 -34.40 -3.51 -15.98
CA ASP A 87 -34.96 -2.27 -15.46
C ASP A 87 -34.48 -2.02 -14.01
N THR A 88 -34.35 -0.75 -13.64
CA THR A 88 -34.01 -0.32 -12.29
C THR A 88 -35.03 -0.73 -11.23
N GLU A 89 -36.29 -0.96 -11.61
CA GLU A 89 -37.35 -1.45 -10.70
C GLU A 89 -37.06 -2.84 -10.14
N VAL A 90 -36.34 -3.69 -10.90
CA VAL A 90 -35.92 -5.02 -10.46
C VAL A 90 -34.97 -4.92 -9.26
N VAL A 91 -34.08 -3.92 -9.27
CA VAL A 91 -33.15 -3.66 -8.17
C VAL A 91 -33.89 -3.19 -6.92
N ASP A 92 -34.95 -2.39 -7.09
CA ASP A 92 -35.77 -1.91 -5.97
C ASP A 92 -36.48 -3.08 -5.27
N GLY A 93 -36.93 -4.10 -6.02
CA GLY A 93 -37.43 -5.36 -5.46
C GLY A 93 -36.42 -6.06 -4.55
N TRP A 94 -35.18 -6.23 -5.01
CA TRP A 94 -34.11 -6.86 -4.22
C TRP A 94 -33.73 -6.05 -2.98
N VAL A 95 -33.75 -4.72 -3.09
CA VAL A 95 -33.51 -3.81 -1.96
C VAL A 95 -34.60 -3.96 -0.91
N LEU A 96 -35.86 -4.01 -1.34
CA LEU A 96 -37.03 -4.13 -0.45
C LEU A 96 -37.00 -5.48 0.28
N GLU A 97 -36.69 -6.55 -0.44
CA GLU A 97 -36.46 -7.89 0.10
C GLU A 97 -35.29 -7.96 1.10
N SER A 98 -34.17 -7.31 0.78
CA SER A 98 -33.00 -7.20 1.67
C SER A 98 -33.35 -6.49 2.98
N LEU A 99 -34.13 -5.40 2.89
CA LEU A 99 -34.57 -4.63 4.06
C LEU A 99 -35.60 -5.39 4.91
N GLN A 100 -36.53 -6.14 4.28
CA GLN A 100 -37.50 -6.98 4.98
C GLN A 100 -36.83 -8.10 5.76
N ARG A 101 -35.87 -8.82 5.16
CA ARG A 101 -35.07 -9.85 5.83
C ARG A 101 -34.22 -9.28 6.97
N SER A 102 -33.67 -8.07 6.80
CA SER A 102 -32.96 -7.37 7.86
C SER A 102 -33.87 -6.88 8.99
N SER A 103 -35.16 -6.64 8.72
CA SER A 103 -36.14 -6.12 9.71
C SER A 103 -36.87 -7.23 10.46
N GLY A 104 -36.93 -8.46 9.91
CA GLY A 104 -37.41 -9.66 10.61
C GLY A 104 -36.47 -10.18 11.70
N ARG A 105 -35.32 -9.53 11.90
CA ARG A 105 -34.34 -9.81 12.93
C ARG A 105 -34.54 -8.81 14.08
N THR A 106 -35.38 -9.19 15.03
CA THR A 106 -35.82 -8.41 16.21
C THR A 106 -34.69 -7.63 16.88
N LEU A 107 -34.87 -6.31 16.98
CA LEU A 107 -34.16 -5.44 17.94
C LEU A 107 -34.82 -5.57 19.33
N PRO A 108 -34.06 -5.58 20.45
CA PRO A 108 -34.61 -5.24 21.75
C PRO A 108 -35.04 -3.76 21.82
N PRO A 109 -35.90 -3.35 22.78
CA PRO A 109 -36.70 -2.13 22.67
C PRO A 109 -35.90 -0.82 22.67
N THR A 110 -36.37 0.09 21.82
CA THR A 110 -35.97 1.50 21.67
C THR A 110 -36.20 2.32 22.94
N GLU A 111 -35.21 3.12 23.35
CA GLU A 111 -35.42 4.37 24.10
C GLU A 111 -35.34 5.56 23.10
N PRO A 112 -36.21 6.59 23.19
CA PRO A 112 -36.49 7.48 22.07
C PRO A 112 -35.67 8.78 22.02
N ALA A 113 -35.43 9.19 20.77
CA ALA A 113 -35.44 10.55 20.21
C ALA A 113 -34.46 11.63 20.73
N ALA A 114 -33.56 12.06 19.83
CA ALA A 114 -33.55 13.45 19.33
C ALA A 114 -32.59 13.58 18.13
N ALA A 115 -33.15 13.88 16.96
CA ALA A 115 -32.49 14.69 15.92
C ALA A 115 -33.11 16.11 16.03
N PRO A 116 -32.64 17.15 15.30
CA PRO A 116 -31.53 17.26 14.34
C PRO A 116 -30.60 18.45 14.68
N HIS A 117 -29.61 18.78 13.85
CA HIS A 117 -29.45 20.14 13.28
C HIS A 117 -28.18 20.27 12.42
N ALA A 118 -28.38 20.92 11.27
CA ALA A 118 -27.37 21.48 10.40
C ALA A 118 -27.08 22.96 10.76
N GLU A 119 -26.05 23.51 10.10
CA GLU A 119 -25.67 24.94 9.93
C GLU A 119 -24.58 25.57 10.82
N ALA A 120 -23.42 25.78 10.16
CA ALA A 120 -22.74 27.06 9.87
C ALA A 120 -22.18 28.01 10.97
N ALA A 121 -20.91 28.37 10.74
CA ALA A 121 -20.26 29.69 10.89
C ALA A 121 -19.94 30.28 12.29
N GLY A 122 -18.64 30.22 12.63
CA GLY A 122 -17.75 31.37 12.93
C GLY A 122 -17.97 32.26 14.16
N ALA A 123 -17.00 32.28 15.08
CA ALA A 123 -16.26 33.49 15.55
C ALA A 123 -15.35 33.19 16.78
N ARG A 124 -14.09 33.66 16.66
CA ARG A 124 -13.12 34.25 17.63
C ARG A 124 -13.48 34.19 19.13
N GLU A 125 -12.57 33.73 19.99
CA GLU A 125 -11.65 34.46 20.91
C GLU A 125 -11.60 33.58 22.20
N ALA A 126 -10.61 33.49 23.09
CA ALA A 126 -9.42 34.24 23.38
C ALA A 126 -8.44 33.33 24.16
N VAL A 127 -7.18 33.76 24.15
CA VAL A 127 -6.06 33.31 24.99
C VAL A 127 -6.26 33.80 26.42
N GLU A 128 -6.03 32.96 27.42
CA GLU A 128 -5.76 33.42 28.78
C GLU A 128 -4.56 32.65 29.38
N ARG A 129 -3.46 33.39 29.51
CA ARG A 129 -2.35 33.16 30.44
C ARG A 129 -2.76 33.73 31.79
N GLU A 130 -2.15 33.27 32.89
CA GLU A 130 -1.89 34.05 34.11
C GLU A 130 -0.83 33.28 34.97
N PRO A 131 -0.14 33.92 35.95
CA PRO A 131 1.31 33.94 36.14
C PRO A 131 1.74 33.18 37.43
N GLY A 132 2.99 32.88 37.74
CA GLY A 132 4.17 33.74 37.91
C GLY A 132 4.39 34.04 39.41
N SER A 133 5.50 33.54 39.98
CA SER A 133 6.13 34.17 41.16
C SER A 133 7.59 33.73 41.28
N VAL A 134 8.42 34.71 41.55
CA VAL A 134 9.89 34.75 41.57
C VAL A 134 10.36 34.78 43.02
N ALA A 135 11.47 34.13 43.33
CA ALA A 135 12.37 34.59 44.39
C ALA A 135 13.82 34.16 44.11
N THR A 136 14.71 35.11 44.35
CA THR A 136 16.15 35.17 44.11
C THR A 136 16.93 34.81 45.38
N GLU A 137 18.22 34.45 45.23
CA GLU A 137 19.41 34.61 46.13
C GLU A 137 20.27 33.33 46.07
N GLU A 138 21.45 33.31 45.43
CA GLU A 138 22.77 33.90 45.74
C GLU A 138 23.75 32.94 46.49
N HIS A 139 24.97 32.89 45.92
CA HIS A 139 26.30 32.60 46.49
C HIS A 139 26.65 31.25 47.17
N GLY A 140 27.61 30.56 46.56
CA GLY A 140 28.45 29.54 47.21
C GLY A 140 29.53 28.97 46.28
N ALA A 141 30.78 29.34 46.50
CA ALA A 141 31.96 29.06 45.68
C ALA A 141 32.63 27.69 45.96
N VAL A 142 33.13 27.02 44.89
CA VAL A 142 34.47 26.36 44.70
C VAL A 142 34.88 25.20 45.67
N PRO A 143 35.64 24.12 45.31
CA PRO A 143 36.62 23.99 44.21
C PRO A 143 36.65 22.71 43.35
N ILE A 144 37.43 22.88 42.26
CA ILE A 144 38.10 21.92 41.40
C ILE A 144 39.01 20.97 42.19
N ALA A 145 38.99 19.67 41.86
CA ALA A 145 40.07 18.73 42.16
C ALA A 145 40.22 17.68 41.03
N ALA A 146 41.21 17.91 40.15
CA ALA A 146 42.06 16.84 39.62
C ALA A 146 43.25 16.70 40.61
N PRO A 147 43.96 15.55 40.77
CA PRO A 147 44.42 14.67 39.69
C PRO A 147 44.50 13.16 40.01
N ALA A 148 44.70 12.32 38.99
CA ALA A 148 45.72 11.25 38.97
C ALA A 148 45.69 10.53 37.62
N ALA A 149 46.70 10.83 36.79
CA ALA A 149 47.00 10.07 35.60
C ALA A 149 47.43 8.65 36.02
N SER A 150 46.66 7.64 35.63
CA SER A 150 47.15 6.26 35.53
C SER A 150 47.48 6.00 34.06
N THR A 151 48.75 6.19 33.72
CA THR A 151 49.32 5.83 32.42
C THR A 151 49.51 4.31 32.37
N ALA A 152 48.45 3.57 32.09
CA ALA A 152 48.60 2.25 31.49
C ALA A 152 48.84 2.46 29.99
N PRO A 153 49.86 1.84 29.37
CA PRO A 153 50.06 1.96 27.93
C PRO A 153 48.82 1.44 27.20
N LEU A 154 48.08 2.33 26.53
CA LEU A 154 47.15 1.97 25.47
C LEU A 154 48.00 1.33 24.38
N ALA A 155 48.08 0.00 24.41
CA ALA A 155 48.49 -0.75 23.24
C ALA A 155 47.64 -0.26 22.06
N PRO A 156 48.23 0.16 20.93
CA PRO A 156 47.44 0.56 19.79
C PRO A 156 46.61 -0.65 19.35
N ALA A 157 45.30 -0.59 19.61
CA ALA A 157 44.37 -1.57 19.09
C ALA A 157 44.48 -1.51 17.56
N GLU A 158 45.06 -2.56 16.99
CA GLU A 158 45.34 -2.69 15.57
C GLU A 158 44.07 -2.44 14.74
N PRO A 159 44.03 -1.41 13.87
CA PRO A 159 42.99 -1.31 12.85
C PRO A 159 43.16 -2.36 11.72
N ALA A 160 44.19 -3.20 11.78
CA ALA A 160 44.56 -4.16 10.73
C ALA A 160 43.78 -5.49 10.78
N ALA A 161 43.30 -5.93 11.95
CA ALA A 161 42.71 -7.27 12.12
C ALA A 161 41.30 -7.44 11.50
N LEU A 162 40.59 -6.35 11.15
CA LEU A 162 39.23 -6.42 10.61
C LEU A 162 39.15 -6.77 9.11
N LEU A 163 40.28 -6.75 8.39
CA LEU A 163 40.31 -6.94 6.94
C LEU A 163 40.51 -8.41 6.51
N ASP A 164 40.95 -9.29 7.42
CA ASP A 164 41.31 -10.69 7.10
C ASP A 164 40.26 -11.75 7.46
N GLU A 165 39.12 -11.36 8.06
CA GLU A 165 38.06 -12.33 8.31
C GLU A 165 37.41 -12.81 7.00
N LYS A 166 37.49 -14.12 6.74
CA LYS A 166 36.81 -14.77 5.62
C LYS A 166 35.29 -14.64 5.78
N PRO A 167 34.53 -14.38 4.71
CA PRO A 167 33.08 -14.34 4.80
C PRO A 167 32.52 -15.68 5.31
N PRO A 168 31.56 -15.66 6.24
CA PRO A 168 30.93 -16.88 6.72
C PRO A 168 30.22 -17.59 5.56
N PHE A 169 30.26 -18.93 5.59
CA PHE A 169 29.51 -19.73 4.64
C PHE A 169 28.01 -19.64 4.94
N VAL A 170 27.23 -19.22 3.93
CA VAL A 170 25.77 -19.23 3.98
C VAL A 170 25.28 -20.30 3.01
N PRO A 171 24.61 -21.36 3.49
CA PRO A 171 24.10 -22.40 2.61
C PRO A 171 22.98 -21.85 1.72
N VAL A 172 22.89 -22.37 0.49
CA VAL A 172 21.94 -21.88 -0.54
C VAL A 172 20.50 -21.90 -0.06
N TRP A 173 20.09 -22.90 0.73
CA TRP A 173 18.72 -22.97 1.26
C TRP A 173 18.37 -21.79 2.15
N GLN A 174 19.31 -21.23 2.93
CA GLN A 174 19.04 -20.03 3.74
C GLN A 174 18.80 -18.80 2.86
N ILE A 175 19.53 -18.70 1.74
CA ILE A 175 19.33 -17.64 0.75
C ILE A 175 17.94 -17.79 0.13
N LEU A 176 17.54 -19.00 -0.26
CA LEU A 176 16.22 -19.28 -0.83
C LEU A 176 15.10 -18.98 0.16
N VAL A 177 15.22 -19.41 1.41
CA VAL A 177 14.25 -19.11 2.48
C VAL A 177 14.13 -17.61 2.68
N ALA A 178 15.24 -16.86 2.73
CA ALA A 178 15.19 -15.41 2.85
C ALA A 178 14.51 -14.73 1.66
N MET A 179 14.75 -15.21 0.43
CA MET A 179 14.06 -14.71 -0.76
C MET A 179 12.55 -14.98 -0.71
N VAL A 180 12.14 -16.18 -0.27
CA VAL A 180 10.72 -16.53 -0.08
C VAL A 180 10.08 -15.65 0.99
N LEU A 181 10.74 -15.43 2.12
CA LEU A 181 10.24 -14.54 3.18
C LEU A 181 10.09 -13.10 2.67
N CYS A 182 11.05 -12.59 1.89
CA CYS A 182 10.94 -11.27 1.26
C CYS A 182 9.74 -11.21 0.29
N LEU A 183 9.55 -12.23 -0.54
CA LEU A 183 8.40 -12.31 -1.42
C LEU A 183 7.07 -12.32 -0.65
N LEU A 184 6.99 -13.05 0.46
CA LEU A 184 5.81 -13.06 1.33
C LEU A 184 5.53 -11.70 1.97
N ILE A 185 6.57 -10.94 2.31
CA ILE A 185 6.44 -9.56 2.80
C ILE A 185 5.83 -8.66 1.71
N ASP A 186 6.30 -8.76 0.47
CA ASP A 186 5.75 -7.97 -0.64
C ASP A 186 4.29 -8.33 -0.92
N LEU A 187 3.95 -9.63 -0.87
CA LEU A 187 2.56 -10.11 -0.99
C LEU A 187 1.67 -9.58 0.15
N MET A 188 2.17 -9.58 1.39
CA MET A 188 1.47 -9.00 2.53
C MET A 188 1.26 -7.49 2.35
N GLY A 189 2.28 -6.77 1.86
CA GLY A 189 2.17 -5.35 1.53
C GLY A 189 1.06 -5.07 0.53
N ARG A 190 1.04 -5.81 -0.59
CA ARG A 190 -0.02 -5.71 -1.60
C ARG A 190 -1.41 -6.05 -1.05
N TYR A 191 -1.51 -7.05 -0.18
CA TYR A 191 -2.77 -7.40 0.48
C TYR A 191 -3.28 -6.25 1.35
N LEU A 192 -2.41 -5.66 2.19
CA LEU A 192 -2.75 -4.54 3.06
C LEU A 192 -3.20 -3.31 2.28
N THR A 193 -2.52 -2.97 1.19
CA THR A 193 -2.91 -1.81 0.36
C THR A 193 -4.25 -2.01 -0.31
N THR A 194 -4.57 -3.25 -0.71
CA THR A 194 -5.85 -3.61 -1.30
C THR A 194 -7.00 -3.55 -0.29
N VAL A 195 -6.80 -4.04 0.94
CA VAL A 195 -7.86 -4.08 1.97
C VAL A 195 -8.06 -2.73 2.66
N SER A 196 -6.99 -1.98 2.89
CA SER A 196 -7.03 -0.70 3.60
C SER A 196 -7.15 0.52 2.69
N HIS A 197 -7.11 0.34 1.37
CA HIS A 197 -7.13 1.42 0.38
C HIS A 197 -6.04 2.49 0.62
N LEU A 198 -4.85 2.05 1.03
CA LEU A 198 -3.72 2.93 1.33
C LEU A 198 -3.19 3.59 0.05
N PRO A 199 -2.81 4.88 0.08
CA PRO A 199 -2.15 5.56 -1.03
C PRO A 199 -0.66 5.21 -1.14
N LEU A 200 -0.31 3.93 -0.96
CA LEU A 200 1.04 3.40 -1.00
C LEU A 200 0.99 2.02 -1.67
N HIS A 201 2.12 1.54 -2.19
CA HIS A 201 2.17 0.25 -2.88
C HIS A 201 2.64 -0.87 -1.95
N LEU A 202 3.61 -0.59 -1.08
CA LEU A 202 4.19 -1.47 -0.04
C LEU A 202 4.69 -2.85 -0.53
N ASP A 203 4.67 -3.09 -1.83
CA ASP A 203 4.99 -4.35 -2.51
C ASP A 203 6.47 -4.47 -2.90
N MET A 204 7.30 -3.59 -2.35
CA MET A 204 8.75 -3.55 -2.60
C MET A 204 9.59 -3.56 -1.33
N VAL A 205 8.98 -3.75 -0.15
CA VAL A 205 9.69 -3.80 1.14
C VAL A 205 10.61 -5.02 1.21
N GLY A 206 10.10 -6.19 0.85
CA GLY A 206 10.84 -7.43 0.72
C GLY A 206 11.86 -7.37 -0.41
N THR A 207 11.49 -6.80 -1.56
CA THR A 207 12.43 -6.56 -2.67
C THR A 207 13.62 -5.69 -2.23
N ALA A 208 13.38 -4.60 -1.50
CA ALA A 208 14.44 -3.77 -0.93
C ALA A 208 15.29 -4.56 0.07
N THR A 209 14.65 -5.31 0.98
CA THR A 209 15.33 -6.17 1.97
C THR A 209 16.28 -7.17 1.28
N ALA A 210 15.78 -7.90 0.28
CA ALA A 210 16.56 -8.87 -0.48
C ALA A 210 17.69 -8.21 -1.27
N ALA A 211 17.45 -7.04 -1.86
CA ALA A 211 18.46 -6.29 -2.60
C ALA A 211 19.64 -5.84 -1.71
N MET A 212 19.34 -5.34 -0.50
CA MET A 212 20.35 -4.87 0.46
C MET A 212 21.07 -6.01 1.18
N LEU A 213 20.37 -7.10 1.49
CA LEU A 213 20.92 -8.23 2.24
C LEU A 213 21.66 -9.22 1.33
N LEU A 214 21.09 -9.54 0.17
CA LEU A 214 21.53 -10.66 -0.68
C LEU A 214 22.19 -10.22 -1.99
N GLY A 215 22.06 -8.94 -2.36
CA GLY A 215 22.63 -8.38 -3.59
C GLY A 215 21.60 -8.01 -4.67
N PRO A 216 22.02 -7.24 -5.69
CA PRO A 216 21.13 -6.66 -6.70
C PRO A 216 20.32 -7.70 -7.48
N TRP A 217 20.96 -8.78 -7.94
CA TRP A 217 20.29 -9.79 -8.77
C TRP A 217 19.24 -10.60 -8.01
N ARG A 218 19.45 -10.84 -6.71
CA ARG A 218 18.49 -11.56 -5.87
C ARG A 218 17.33 -10.67 -5.48
N GLY A 219 17.60 -9.38 -5.19
CA GLY A 219 16.55 -8.37 -5.04
C GLY A 219 15.68 -8.25 -6.30
N ALA A 220 16.31 -8.16 -7.47
CA ALA A 220 15.61 -8.14 -8.76
C ALA A 220 14.77 -9.41 -8.99
N ALA A 221 15.30 -10.60 -8.65
CA ALA A 221 14.55 -11.85 -8.76
C ALA A 221 13.32 -11.88 -7.85
N VAL A 222 13.41 -11.37 -6.61
CA VAL A 222 12.24 -11.22 -5.71
C VAL A 222 11.23 -10.25 -6.31
N GLY A 223 11.67 -9.09 -6.81
CA GLY A 223 10.77 -8.11 -7.44
C GLY A 223 10.05 -8.64 -8.69
N ALA A 224 10.74 -9.42 -9.53
CA ALA A 224 10.14 -10.12 -10.65
C ALA A 224 9.10 -11.16 -10.17
N ALA A 225 9.47 -11.97 -9.18
CA ALA A 225 8.61 -13.01 -8.63
C ALA A 225 7.33 -12.43 -8.00
N MET A 226 7.39 -11.26 -7.36
CA MET A 226 6.23 -10.59 -6.77
C MET A 226 5.15 -10.30 -7.83
N ASN A 227 5.56 -9.81 -8.99
CA ASN A 227 4.62 -9.49 -10.05
C ASN A 227 4.08 -10.74 -10.76
N VAL A 228 4.89 -11.80 -10.88
CA VAL A 228 4.43 -13.12 -11.36
C VAL A 228 3.45 -13.77 -10.37
N ALA A 229 3.72 -13.71 -9.06
CA ALA A 229 2.83 -14.22 -8.03
C ALA A 229 1.49 -13.47 -8.02
N GLY A 230 1.50 -12.17 -8.33
CA GLY A 230 0.29 -11.38 -8.55
C GLY A 230 -0.60 -11.90 -9.68
N VAL A 231 0.01 -12.42 -10.76
CA VAL A 231 -0.72 -13.04 -11.88
C VAL A 231 -1.37 -14.37 -11.48
N LEU A 232 -0.70 -15.15 -10.62
CA LEU A 232 -1.20 -16.47 -10.19
C LEU A 232 -2.27 -16.39 -9.10
N SER A 233 -2.41 -15.25 -8.43
CA SER A 233 -3.35 -15.07 -7.30
C SER A 233 -4.73 -14.56 -7.72
N ILE A 234 -4.91 -14.15 -8.99
CA ILE A 234 -6.19 -13.66 -9.52
C ILE A 234 -6.72 -14.72 -10.47
N GLU A 235 -7.82 -15.38 -10.08
CA GLU A 235 -8.39 -16.55 -10.75
C GLU A 235 -8.85 -16.32 -12.20
N ASP A 236 -8.93 -15.07 -12.66
CA ASP A 236 -9.31 -14.75 -14.03
C ASP A 236 -8.40 -13.66 -14.61
N SER A 237 -7.80 -13.99 -15.76
CA SER A 237 -6.94 -13.18 -16.66
C SER A 237 -5.45 -13.05 -16.26
N LEU A 238 -4.58 -13.40 -17.22
CA LEU A 238 -3.21 -12.89 -17.31
C LEU A 238 -3.27 -11.37 -17.27
N ASP A 239 -3.09 -10.80 -16.09
CA ASP A 239 -3.07 -9.37 -15.89
C ASP A 239 -1.77 -8.81 -16.47
N TRP A 240 -1.77 -8.52 -17.77
CA TRP A 240 -0.61 -7.98 -18.50
C TRP A 240 -0.09 -6.69 -17.86
N VAL A 241 -0.95 -5.97 -17.15
CA VAL A 241 -0.58 -4.79 -16.35
C VAL A 241 0.37 -5.18 -15.21
N SER A 242 0.02 -6.20 -14.42
CA SER A 242 0.90 -6.71 -13.35
C SER A 242 2.26 -7.14 -13.91
N LEU A 243 2.32 -7.74 -15.10
CA LEU A 243 3.61 -8.09 -15.72
C LEU A 243 4.41 -6.86 -16.18
N ALA A 244 3.75 -5.80 -16.67
CA ALA A 244 4.44 -4.55 -17.00
C ALA A 244 5.10 -3.91 -15.76
N PHE A 245 4.45 -3.98 -14.59
CA PHE A 245 5.02 -3.52 -13.32
C PHE A 245 6.14 -4.43 -12.77
N ALA A 246 6.31 -5.65 -13.28
CA ALA A 246 7.47 -6.49 -12.94
C ALA A 246 8.80 -5.77 -13.23
N GLY A 247 8.86 -5.02 -14.32
CA GLY A 247 10.04 -4.22 -14.65
C GLY A 247 10.33 -3.15 -13.60
N VAL A 248 9.30 -2.56 -12.98
CA VAL A 248 9.46 -1.51 -11.96
C VAL A 248 10.06 -2.12 -10.69
N ASN A 249 9.59 -3.30 -10.27
CA ASN A 249 10.12 -3.97 -9.09
C ASN A 249 11.54 -4.51 -9.32
N VAL A 250 11.83 -5.03 -10.52
CA VAL A 250 13.20 -5.39 -10.94
C VAL A 250 14.12 -4.17 -10.87
N LEU A 251 13.71 -3.04 -11.44
CA LEU A 251 14.50 -1.81 -11.43
C LEU A 251 14.81 -1.35 -10.01
N GLY A 252 13.82 -1.32 -9.12
CA GLY A 252 14.02 -0.96 -7.71
C GLY A 252 15.01 -1.91 -7.02
N GLY A 253 14.86 -3.22 -7.19
CA GLY A 253 15.77 -4.21 -6.64
C GLY A 253 17.23 -4.04 -7.11
N LEU A 254 17.44 -3.74 -8.39
CA LEU A 254 18.77 -3.45 -8.93
C LEU A 254 19.36 -2.17 -8.35
N VAL A 255 18.59 -1.07 -8.33
CA VAL A 255 19.07 0.23 -7.86
C VAL A 255 19.42 0.19 -6.37
N TRP A 256 18.57 -0.40 -5.52
CA TRP A 256 18.91 -0.60 -4.10
C TRP A 256 20.16 -1.47 -3.93
N GLY A 257 20.23 -2.61 -4.62
CA GLY A 257 21.34 -3.54 -4.49
C GLY A 257 22.68 -2.94 -4.94
N PHE A 258 22.73 -2.29 -6.10
CA PHE A 258 23.94 -1.60 -6.55
C PHE A 258 24.27 -0.38 -5.68
N GLY A 259 23.26 0.36 -5.24
CA GLY A 259 23.40 1.47 -4.30
C GLY A 259 24.16 1.08 -3.03
N ILE A 260 23.77 -0.03 -2.41
CA ILE A 260 24.43 -0.54 -1.21
C ILE A 260 25.77 -1.21 -1.55
N HIS A 261 25.79 -2.18 -2.46
CA HIS A 261 26.92 -3.08 -2.63
C HIS A 261 28.02 -2.56 -3.55
N ARG A 262 27.72 -1.63 -4.46
CA ARG A 262 28.67 -1.14 -5.47
C ARG A 262 29.03 0.33 -5.32
N TRP A 263 28.08 1.17 -4.88
CA TRP A 263 28.27 2.62 -4.76
C TRP A 263 28.39 3.11 -3.32
N GLY A 264 28.10 2.28 -2.32
CA GLY A 264 28.28 2.62 -0.91
C GLY A 264 27.33 3.75 -0.44
N TRP A 265 26.13 3.82 -1.00
CA TRP A 265 25.11 4.79 -0.61
C TRP A 265 24.43 4.45 0.73
N GLY A 266 24.63 3.24 1.26
CA GLY A 266 24.18 2.91 2.61
C GLY A 266 25.09 3.40 3.75
N ARG A 267 26.22 4.07 3.44
CA ARG A 267 27.22 4.41 4.47
C ARG A 267 26.77 5.48 5.47
N THR A 268 25.79 6.30 5.10
CA THR A 268 25.32 7.44 5.92
C THR A 268 23.83 7.68 5.64
N LEU A 269 23.10 8.21 6.61
CA LEU A 269 21.66 8.50 6.47
C LEU A 269 21.31 9.37 5.24
N PRO A 270 22.01 10.48 4.93
CA PRO A 270 21.69 11.29 3.76
C PRO A 270 21.88 10.56 2.42
N ARG A 271 22.88 9.68 2.32
CA ARG A 271 23.09 8.86 1.12
C ARG A 271 22.02 7.80 0.97
N LEU A 272 21.50 7.25 2.07
CA LEU A 272 20.39 6.30 2.05
C LEU A 272 19.08 6.99 1.65
N LEU A 273 18.84 8.22 2.12
CA LEU A 273 17.73 9.07 1.65
C LEU A 273 17.87 9.42 0.15
N GLY A 274 19.09 9.72 -0.30
CA GLY A 274 19.38 9.90 -1.72
C GLY A 274 19.09 8.65 -2.54
N LEU A 275 19.42 7.46 -2.01
CA LEU A 275 19.11 6.18 -2.63
C LEU A 275 17.59 5.99 -2.77
N SER A 276 16.82 6.21 -1.70
CA SER A 276 15.37 6.06 -1.77
C SER A 276 14.72 7.01 -2.75
N LEU A 277 15.21 8.26 -2.85
CA LEU A 277 14.72 9.24 -3.82
C LEU A 277 15.05 8.84 -5.27
N VAL A 278 16.27 8.36 -5.53
CA VAL A 278 16.64 7.88 -6.88
C VAL A 278 15.80 6.67 -7.28
N VAL A 279 15.56 5.72 -6.37
CA VAL A 279 14.64 4.59 -6.64
C VAL A 279 13.24 5.10 -6.94
N ALA A 280 12.71 6.05 -6.16
CA ALA A 280 11.38 6.62 -6.38
C ALA A 280 11.25 7.24 -7.78
N VAL A 281 12.21 8.08 -8.17
CA VAL A 281 12.21 8.77 -9.47
C VAL A 281 12.32 7.77 -10.62
N LEU A 282 13.24 6.80 -10.54
CA LEU A 282 13.45 5.82 -11.61
C LEU A 282 12.24 4.87 -11.74
N CYS A 283 11.70 4.41 -10.62
CA CYS A 283 10.47 3.61 -10.63
C CYS A 283 9.29 4.40 -11.18
N SER A 284 9.12 5.68 -10.81
CA SER A 284 8.06 6.54 -11.36
C SER A 284 8.26 6.83 -12.84
N ALA A 285 9.48 7.09 -13.30
CA ALA A 285 9.78 7.32 -14.71
C ALA A 285 9.40 6.12 -15.59
N GLN A 286 9.52 4.90 -15.05
CA GLN A 286 9.06 3.69 -15.73
C GLN A 286 7.56 3.41 -15.52
N ALA A 287 7.02 3.67 -14.33
CA ALA A 287 5.62 3.42 -14.00
C ALA A 287 4.67 4.36 -14.74
N VAL A 288 5.01 5.64 -14.89
CA VAL A 288 4.11 6.65 -15.49
C VAL A 288 3.73 6.31 -16.93
N PRO A 289 4.64 5.94 -17.85
CA PRO A 289 4.26 5.49 -19.19
C PRO A 289 3.34 4.27 -19.17
N ILE A 290 3.62 3.28 -18.31
CA ILE A 290 2.76 2.10 -18.13
C ILE A 290 1.37 2.55 -17.67
N LEU A 291 1.32 3.47 -16.71
CA LEU A 291 0.05 4.02 -16.21
C LEU A 291 -0.72 4.77 -17.30
N LEU A 292 -0.05 5.56 -18.13
CA LEU A 292 -0.71 6.26 -19.22
C LEU A 292 -1.27 5.30 -20.28
N ILE A 293 -0.55 4.21 -20.60
CA ILE A 293 -0.95 3.21 -21.61
C ILE A 293 -2.05 2.27 -21.08
N PHE A 294 -2.01 1.88 -19.82
CA PHE A 294 -2.96 0.91 -19.28
C PHE A 294 -4.12 1.56 -18.52
N PHE A 295 -3.94 2.78 -18.03
CA PHE A 295 -4.91 3.54 -17.26
C PHE A 295 -5.19 4.91 -17.89
N HIS A 296 -5.40 4.94 -19.21
CA HIS A 296 -5.87 6.12 -19.97
C HIS A 296 -7.10 6.80 -19.35
N SER A 297 -7.88 6.04 -18.58
CA SER A 297 -9.11 6.43 -17.89
C SER A 297 -8.90 6.91 -16.46
N GLY A 298 -7.67 6.92 -15.95
CA GLY A 298 -7.26 7.54 -14.68
C GLY A 298 -8.11 7.10 -13.49
N MET A 299 -7.74 5.98 -12.85
CA MET A 299 -7.92 5.75 -11.41
C MET A 299 -7.20 4.45 -11.06
N GLN A 300 -6.21 4.54 -10.18
CA GLN A 300 -5.41 3.44 -9.67
C GLN A 300 -5.87 3.20 -8.23
N PRO A 301 -6.35 1.99 -7.87
CA PRO A 301 -6.90 1.75 -6.53
C PRO A 301 -6.01 2.30 -5.42
N GLY A 302 -6.52 3.28 -4.66
CA GLY A 302 -5.82 3.91 -3.52
C GLY A 302 -5.12 5.24 -3.79
N THR A 303 -4.89 5.64 -5.05
CA THR A 303 -4.15 6.89 -5.38
C THR A 303 -5.04 8.02 -5.93
N ASP A 304 -6.32 7.73 -6.11
CA ASP A 304 -7.27 8.56 -6.86
C ASP A 304 -7.43 9.96 -6.28
N PHE A 305 -7.54 10.07 -4.95
CA PHE A 305 -7.67 11.37 -4.28
C PHE A 305 -6.42 12.25 -4.44
N VAL A 306 -5.23 11.66 -4.55
CA VAL A 306 -3.98 12.42 -4.77
C VAL A 306 -3.96 12.96 -6.20
N ILE A 307 -4.36 12.14 -7.17
CA ILE A 307 -4.45 12.56 -8.57
C ILE A 307 -5.49 13.69 -8.71
N GLU A 308 -6.66 13.54 -8.09
CA GLU A 308 -7.72 14.55 -8.10
C GLU A 308 -7.26 15.88 -7.49
N ALA A 309 -6.64 15.84 -6.30
CA ALA A 309 -6.12 17.04 -5.64
C ALA A 309 -5.04 17.78 -6.46
N VAL A 310 -4.25 17.06 -7.25
CA VAL A 310 -3.29 17.67 -8.17
C VAL A 310 -3.99 18.20 -9.43
N TYR A 311 -4.96 17.46 -9.97
CA TYR A 311 -5.70 17.82 -11.18
C TYR A 311 -6.50 19.11 -11.02
N GLU A 312 -7.06 19.36 -9.83
CA GLU A 312 -7.73 20.63 -9.48
C GLU A 312 -6.82 21.84 -9.70
N ARG A 313 -5.50 21.68 -9.51
CA ARG A 313 -4.50 22.74 -9.67
C ARG A 313 -3.87 22.73 -11.06
N VAL A 314 -3.77 21.56 -11.67
CA VAL A 314 -3.15 21.34 -12.98
C VAL A 314 -4.09 20.46 -13.81
N PRO A 315 -4.99 21.04 -14.62
CA PRO A 315 -6.05 20.32 -15.35
C PRO A 315 -5.49 19.62 -16.61
N ARG A 316 -4.45 18.82 -16.41
CA ARG A 316 -3.73 18.02 -17.39
C ARG A 316 -3.49 16.65 -16.76
N LEU A 317 -4.24 15.65 -17.23
CA LEU A 317 -4.27 14.32 -16.61
C LEU A 317 -2.88 13.65 -16.61
N ASP A 318 -2.13 13.80 -17.69
CA ASP A 318 -0.76 13.30 -17.84
C ASP A 318 0.18 13.86 -16.76
N VAL A 319 0.12 15.17 -16.54
CA VAL A 319 0.94 15.86 -15.55
C VAL A 319 0.49 15.56 -14.13
N ALA A 320 -0.83 15.56 -13.88
CA ALA A 320 -1.40 15.28 -12.56
C ALA A 320 -1.06 13.86 -12.10
N LEU A 321 -1.21 12.87 -13.00
CA LEU A 321 -0.84 11.48 -12.75
C LEU A 321 0.66 11.33 -12.45
N ALA A 322 1.52 11.98 -13.23
CA ALA A 322 2.96 11.92 -13.04
C ALA A 322 3.39 12.50 -11.67
N ILE A 323 2.83 13.65 -11.30
CA ILE A 323 3.12 14.30 -10.01
C ILE A 323 2.59 13.46 -8.85
N ALA A 324 1.33 13.00 -8.92
CA ALA A 324 0.72 12.17 -7.87
C ALA A 324 1.48 10.86 -7.70
N ASN A 325 1.83 10.18 -8.79
CA ASN A 325 2.63 8.96 -8.75
C ASN A 325 4.01 9.21 -8.13
N LEU A 326 4.67 10.32 -8.47
CA LEU A 326 5.96 10.66 -7.89
C LEU A 326 5.85 10.91 -6.38
N ILE A 327 4.85 11.66 -5.92
CA ILE A 327 4.64 11.94 -4.48
C ILE A 327 4.45 10.62 -3.71
N VAL A 328 3.56 9.76 -4.19
CA VAL A 328 3.30 8.45 -3.58
C VAL A 328 4.54 7.56 -3.63
N SER A 329 5.23 7.53 -4.77
CA SER A 329 6.46 6.75 -4.95
C SER A 329 7.56 7.20 -3.99
N VAL A 330 7.74 8.50 -3.78
CA VAL A 330 8.72 9.01 -2.81
C VAL A 330 8.43 8.49 -1.40
N ALA A 331 7.18 8.65 -0.92
CA ALA A 331 6.79 8.15 0.40
C ALA A 331 7.00 6.63 0.52
N ASP A 332 6.52 5.89 -0.48
CA ASP A 332 6.59 4.42 -0.54
C ASP A 332 8.03 3.89 -0.54
N LYS A 333 8.92 4.50 -1.33
CA LYS A 333 10.32 4.04 -1.47
C LYS A 333 11.15 4.45 -0.28
N MET A 334 10.82 5.56 0.39
CA MET A 334 11.40 5.89 1.69
C MET A 334 11.02 4.82 2.72
N ILE A 335 9.73 4.52 2.88
CA ILE A 335 9.26 3.49 3.82
C ILE A 335 9.91 2.14 3.51
N SER A 336 9.89 1.69 2.25
CA SER A 336 10.48 0.42 1.82
C SER A 336 11.98 0.34 2.09
N THR A 337 12.71 1.44 1.91
CA THR A 337 14.15 1.50 2.19
C THR A 337 14.44 1.30 3.68
N PHE A 338 13.74 2.04 4.56
CA PHE A 338 14.01 2.00 5.99
C PHE A 338 13.47 0.75 6.67
N VAL A 339 12.25 0.33 6.34
CA VAL A 339 11.68 -0.93 6.82
C VAL A 339 12.51 -2.09 6.29
N GLY A 340 12.88 -2.08 5.02
CA GLY A 340 13.68 -3.15 4.43
C GLY A 340 15.09 -3.25 5.03
N LEU A 341 15.73 -2.12 5.33
CA LEU A 341 17.00 -2.11 6.05
C LEU A 341 16.86 -2.66 7.47
N SER A 342 15.77 -2.31 8.17
CA SER A 342 15.48 -2.82 9.51
C SER A 342 15.26 -4.33 9.51
N LEU A 343 14.52 -4.86 8.53
CA LEU A 343 14.32 -6.30 8.35
C LEU A 343 15.63 -7.00 8.00
N ALA A 344 16.46 -6.42 7.13
CA ALA A 344 17.78 -6.94 6.79
C ALA A 344 18.71 -6.96 8.02
N ALA A 345 18.57 -6.00 8.93
CA ALA A 345 19.28 -5.99 10.19
C ALA A 345 18.84 -7.13 11.12
N LEU A 346 17.62 -7.68 11.01
CA LEU A 346 17.17 -8.83 11.81
C LEU A 346 17.66 -10.18 11.28
N ALA A 347 18.29 -10.23 10.11
CA ALA A 347 18.78 -11.47 9.51
C ALA A 347 19.91 -12.12 10.34
N PRO A 348 20.13 -13.44 10.20
CA PRO A 348 21.26 -14.12 10.84
C PRO A 348 22.59 -13.43 10.54
N ARG A 349 23.48 -13.32 11.55
CA ARG A 349 24.79 -12.64 11.43
C ARG A 349 25.59 -13.09 10.20
N ALA A 350 25.54 -14.38 9.85
CA ALA A 350 26.21 -14.91 8.67
C ALA A 350 25.74 -14.25 7.36
N MET A 351 24.45 -13.94 7.23
CA MET A 351 23.87 -13.31 6.04
C MET A 351 24.12 -11.80 6.00
N ARG A 352 23.99 -11.11 7.15
CA ARG A 352 24.19 -9.66 7.23
C ARG A 352 25.65 -9.24 7.38
N TRP A 353 26.61 -10.17 7.43
CA TRP A 353 28.06 -9.89 7.54
C TRP A 353 28.56 -8.86 6.53
N ARG A 354 28.14 -8.97 5.26
CA ARG A 354 28.50 -7.98 4.22
C ARG A 354 27.82 -6.63 4.46
N LEU A 355 26.56 -6.66 4.87
CA LEU A 355 25.75 -5.47 5.11
C LEU A 355 26.29 -4.64 6.28
N GLU A 356 26.66 -5.25 7.40
CA GLU A 356 27.25 -4.58 8.57
C GLU A 356 28.56 -3.84 8.24
N ARG A 357 29.34 -4.37 7.27
CA ARG A 357 30.57 -3.73 6.80
C ARG A 357 30.30 -2.54 5.87
N GLN A 358 29.19 -2.57 5.13
CA GLN A 358 28.83 -1.54 4.13
C GLN A 358 27.91 -0.45 4.69
N VAL A 359 27.11 -0.78 5.70
CA VAL A 359 26.08 0.08 6.31
C VAL A 359 26.32 0.16 7.82
N PRO A 360 27.01 1.20 8.29
CA PRO A 360 27.30 1.38 9.71
C PRO A 360 26.06 1.41 10.60
N LEU A 361 24.91 1.85 10.06
CA LEU A 361 23.62 1.91 10.77
C LEU A 361 23.09 0.55 11.24
N VAL A 362 23.61 -0.56 10.67
CA VAL A 362 23.19 -1.94 11.02
C VAL A 362 24.07 -2.55 12.12
N ARG A 363 25.16 -1.87 12.53
CA ARG A 363 26.04 -2.37 13.60
C ARG A 363 25.38 -2.15 14.96
N SER A 364 24.83 -3.25 15.51
CA SER A 364 24.26 -3.33 16.87
C SER A 364 25.20 -4.03 17.83
#